data_AF-A0A8B6F7I3-F1
#
_entry.id   AF-A0A8B6F7I3-F1
#
_cell.length_a   1.000
_cell.length_b   1.000
_cell.length_c   1.000
_cell.angle_alpha   90.00
_cell.angle_beta   90.00
_cell.angle_gamma   90.00
#
_symmetry.space_group_name_H-M   'P 1'
#
loop_
_entity.id
_entity.type
_entity.pdbx_description
1 polymer ?
#
loop_
_entity_poly.entity_id
_entity_poly.type
_entity_poly.pdbx_seq_one_letter_code
_entity_poly.pdbx_strand_id
1 'polypeptide(L)'
;MLCPYLPQMSRFNLCGRIKLRPAEHLVIIVFLSESVMAFAWEPTGNKFAFIHGESPRISVSFYSIRAGKVELMKTLERRQANHLFWSPAGQFIVLAGLRNMNGVLEFVDASDVTVMANTEHFMATDVEWDPTGRYVVSAVSWWGHKVDNAYWIWSFQGRLLLKQPQERFCQLQWRPRPQCLLSAEELKGLKKNMKKYTEQFESVDRLRQSNVSSVTNREEENPHG
;
A
#
# COMPACT_ATOMS: atom_id res chain seq x y z
N MET A 1 -37.38 -3.62 5.75
CA MET A 1 -36.48 -2.44 5.66
C MET A 1 -35.15 -2.92 5.09
N LEU A 2 -34.97 -2.76 3.79
CA LEU A 2 -33.78 -3.15 3.05
C LEU A 2 -32.98 -1.89 2.74
N CYS A 3 -31.69 -1.89 3.08
CA CYS A 3 -30.74 -0.82 2.83
C CYS A 3 -30.02 -1.11 1.51
N PRO A 4 -30.12 -0.25 0.45
CA PRO A 4 -29.41 -0.45 -0.80
C PRO A 4 -28.26 0.57 -0.92
N TYR A 5 -27.01 0.13 -0.80
CA TYR A 5 -25.84 0.90 -1.24
C TYR A 5 -24.79 -0.02 -1.85
N LEU A 6 -25.06 -0.42 -3.10
CA LEU A 6 -24.05 -0.80 -4.09
C LEU A 6 -23.73 0.46 -4.91
N PRO A 7 -22.47 0.87 -5.11
CA PRO A 7 -22.14 1.74 -6.23
C PRO A 7 -21.81 0.88 -7.45
N GLN A 8 -22.83 0.53 -8.24
CA GLN A 8 -22.62 0.33 -9.68
C GLN A 8 -22.65 1.71 -10.35
N MET A 9 -21.49 2.26 -10.66
CA MET A 9 -21.41 3.38 -11.60
C MET A 9 -21.40 2.84 -13.02
N SER A 10 -22.59 2.76 -13.62
CA SER A 10 -22.74 2.71 -15.08
C SER A 10 -23.57 3.93 -15.52
N ARG A 11 -23.12 4.54 -16.63
CA ARG A 11 -23.66 5.72 -17.35
C ARG A 11 -23.21 7.10 -16.88
N PHE A 12 -22.09 7.55 -17.45
CA PHE A 12 -21.91 8.96 -17.82
C PHE A 12 -22.28 9.13 -19.31
N ASN A 13 -23.36 9.87 -19.57
CA ASN A 13 -23.56 10.50 -20.88
C ASN A 13 -22.77 11.81 -20.88
N LEU A 14 -21.64 11.85 -21.60
CA LEU A 14 -21.09 13.10 -22.11
C LEU A 14 -21.01 12.99 -23.63
N CYS A 15 -21.86 13.77 -24.29
CA CYS A 15 -21.70 14.15 -25.69
C CYS A 15 -20.41 14.97 -25.79
N GLY A 16 -19.31 14.29 -26.12
CA GLY A 16 -18.02 14.88 -26.45
C GLY A 16 -17.41 14.01 -27.52
N ARG A 17 -17.34 14.51 -28.74
CA ARG A 17 -16.82 13.80 -29.92
C ARG A 17 -15.31 13.61 -29.73
N ILE A 18 -14.89 12.55 -29.04
CA ILE A 18 -13.48 12.18 -28.94
C ILE A 18 -13.07 11.63 -30.30
N LYS A 19 -12.41 12.48 -31.09
CA LYS A 19 -11.71 12.07 -32.30
C LYS A 19 -10.47 11.29 -31.85
N LEU A 20 -10.63 9.99 -31.64
CA LEU A 20 -9.50 9.07 -31.48
C LEU A 20 -8.70 9.14 -32.78
N ARG A 21 -7.51 9.75 -32.73
CA ARG A 21 -6.51 9.55 -33.77
C ARG A 21 -6.07 8.10 -33.69
N PRO A 22 -6.03 7.33 -34.79
CA PRO A 22 -5.56 5.96 -34.75
C PRO A 22 -4.04 6.00 -34.58
N ALA A 23 -3.59 5.96 -33.32
CA ALA A 23 -2.26 5.47 -33.04
C ALA A 23 -2.34 3.95 -33.15
N GLU A 24 -1.47 3.34 -33.95
CA GLU A 24 -1.29 1.90 -34.01
C GLU A 24 -1.03 1.41 -32.58
N HIS A 25 -1.96 0.63 -32.02
CA HIS A 25 -1.82 0.15 -30.66
C HIS A 25 -0.84 -1.02 -30.68
N LEU A 26 0.35 -0.82 -30.13
CA LEU A 26 1.30 -1.90 -29.92
C LEU A 26 0.70 -2.91 -28.94
N VAL A 27 0.37 -4.11 -29.44
CA VAL A 27 -0.07 -5.22 -28.59
C VAL A 27 1.14 -6.06 -28.23
N ILE A 28 1.42 -6.19 -26.94
CA ILE A 28 2.49 -7.05 -26.42
C ILE A 28 1.84 -8.24 -25.73
N ILE A 29 2.19 -9.45 -26.17
CA ILE A 29 1.72 -10.71 -25.57
C ILE A 29 2.87 -11.30 -24.77
N VAL A 30 2.62 -11.58 -23.50
CA VAL A 30 3.55 -12.29 -22.61
C VAL A 30 2.99 -13.69 -22.38
N PHE A 31 3.73 -14.72 -22.79
CA PHE A 31 3.35 -16.11 -22.57
C PHE A 31 3.84 -16.57 -21.19
N LEU A 32 2.94 -17.18 -20.42
CA LEU A 32 3.22 -17.72 -19.09
C LEU A 32 2.88 -19.21 -19.09
N SER A 33 3.78 -20.03 -18.53
CA SER A 33 3.60 -21.48 -18.41
C SER A 33 2.72 -21.88 -17.22
N GLU A 34 2.63 -21.00 -16.22
CA GLU A 34 1.94 -21.26 -14.96
C GLU A 34 0.66 -20.42 -14.84
N SER A 35 -0.29 -20.90 -14.04
CA SER A 35 -1.51 -20.16 -13.74
C SER A 35 -1.19 -18.88 -12.96
N VAL A 36 -1.88 -17.79 -13.30
CA VAL A 36 -1.74 -16.48 -12.64
C VAL A 36 -2.86 -16.32 -11.62
N MET A 37 -2.50 -16.08 -10.36
CA MET A 37 -3.43 -15.90 -9.25
C MET A 37 -3.82 -14.43 -9.04
N ALA A 38 -2.86 -13.53 -9.18
CA ALA A 38 -3.08 -12.09 -8.97
C ALA A 38 -2.16 -11.29 -9.88
N PHE A 39 -2.61 -10.11 -10.30
CA PHE A 39 -1.89 -9.21 -11.18
C PHE A 39 -2.16 -7.77 -10.72
N ALA A 40 -1.11 -6.93 -10.66
CA ALA A 40 -1.27 -5.54 -10.26
C ALA A 40 -0.21 -4.62 -10.91
N TRP A 41 -0.66 -3.47 -11.40
CA TRP A 41 0.18 -2.39 -11.90
C TRP A 41 0.67 -1.48 -10.77
N GLU A 42 1.88 -0.96 -10.93
CA GLU A 42 2.37 0.17 -10.15
C GLU A 42 1.52 1.43 -10.50
N PRO A 43 0.87 2.09 -9.53
CA PRO A 43 -0.07 3.18 -9.80
C PRO A 43 0.53 4.39 -10.53
N THR A 44 1.80 4.70 -10.29
CA THR A 44 2.48 5.91 -10.78
C THR A 44 3.58 5.63 -11.79
N GLY A 45 3.80 4.36 -12.15
CA GLY A 45 4.95 3.96 -12.97
C GLY A 45 4.60 2.97 -14.07
N ASN A 46 5.64 2.34 -14.60
CA ASN A 46 5.61 1.44 -15.75
C ASN A 46 5.91 -0.02 -15.37
N LYS A 47 5.91 -0.32 -14.07
CA LYS A 47 6.15 -1.65 -13.53
C LYS A 47 4.83 -2.36 -13.25
N PHE A 48 4.85 -3.67 -13.33
CA PHE A 48 3.75 -4.51 -12.87
C PHE A 48 4.31 -5.79 -12.26
N ALA A 49 3.52 -6.40 -11.40
CA ALA A 49 3.84 -7.68 -10.81
C ALA A 49 2.64 -8.61 -10.94
N PHE A 50 2.92 -9.91 -10.99
CA PHE A 50 1.89 -10.92 -10.88
C PHE A 50 2.40 -12.12 -10.09
N ILE A 51 1.45 -12.74 -9.40
CA ILE A 51 1.63 -13.96 -8.64
C ILE A 51 1.25 -15.12 -9.54
N HIS A 52 2.14 -16.10 -9.66
CA HIS A 52 1.91 -17.30 -10.45
C HIS A 52 2.41 -18.55 -9.73
N GLY A 53 2.03 -19.70 -10.27
CA GLY A 53 2.31 -21.00 -9.67
C GLY A 53 1.19 -21.47 -8.75
N GLU A 54 1.46 -22.53 -8.00
CA GLU A 54 0.49 -23.16 -7.08
C GLU A 54 1.20 -23.46 -5.76
N SER A 55 0.45 -23.43 -4.64
CA SER A 55 1.02 -23.76 -3.33
C SER A 55 1.63 -25.16 -3.33
N PRO A 56 2.88 -25.36 -2.83
CA PRO A 56 3.72 -24.41 -2.09
C PRO A 56 4.76 -23.65 -2.94
N ARG A 57 4.70 -23.76 -4.27
CA ARG A 57 5.67 -23.17 -5.23
C ARG A 57 5.15 -21.88 -5.85
N ILE A 58 4.56 -21.01 -5.04
CA ILE A 58 4.08 -19.72 -5.51
C ILE A 58 5.28 -18.79 -5.74
N SER A 59 5.26 -18.09 -6.86
CA SER A 59 6.29 -17.14 -7.26
C SER A 59 5.66 -15.80 -7.63
N VAL A 60 6.42 -14.71 -7.43
CA VAL A 60 6.00 -13.36 -7.82
C VAL A 60 7.01 -12.79 -8.79
N SER A 61 6.57 -12.52 -10.02
CA SER A 61 7.44 -11.97 -11.07
C SER A 61 7.15 -10.50 -11.30
N PHE A 62 8.22 -9.71 -11.38
CA PHE A 62 8.19 -8.26 -11.58
C PHE A 62 8.69 -7.91 -12.97
N TYR A 63 7.93 -7.08 -13.67
CA TYR A 63 8.23 -6.62 -15.02
C TYR A 63 8.21 -5.10 -15.10
N SER A 64 8.98 -4.56 -16.04
CA SER A 64 9.02 -3.13 -16.37
C SER A 64 8.80 -2.94 -17.86
N ILE A 65 8.04 -1.92 -18.24
CA ILE A 65 7.84 -1.54 -19.64
C ILE A 65 8.73 -0.35 -20.01
N ARG A 66 9.75 -0.56 -20.82
CA ARG A 66 10.64 0.51 -21.31
C ARG A 66 10.63 0.53 -22.83
N ALA A 67 10.39 1.70 -23.42
CA ALA A 67 10.38 1.91 -24.86
C ALA A 67 9.55 0.87 -25.65
N GLY A 68 8.37 0.48 -25.11
CA GLY A 68 7.48 -0.50 -25.75
C GLY A 68 7.96 -1.96 -25.64
N LYS A 69 8.99 -2.25 -24.83
CA LYS A 69 9.43 -3.61 -24.52
C LYS A 69 9.10 -3.95 -23.07
N VAL A 70 8.65 -5.18 -22.84
CA VAL A 70 8.41 -5.75 -21.52
C VAL A 70 9.67 -6.50 -21.10
N GLU A 71 10.29 -6.07 -20.01
CA GLU A 71 11.51 -6.66 -19.47
C GLU A 71 11.23 -7.28 -18.11
N LEU A 72 11.65 -8.55 -17.92
CA LEU A 72 11.63 -9.21 -16.62
C LEU A 72 12.70 -8.58 -15.74
N MET A 73 12.31 -8.05 -14.59
CA MET A 73 13.24 -7.51 -13.61
C MET A 73 13.78 -8.62 -12.71
N LYS A 74 12.88 -9.33 -12.02
CA LYS A 74 13.22 -10.38 -11.07
C LYS A 74 11.99 -11.23 -10.75
N THR A 75 12.23 -12.49 -10.43
CA THR A 75 11.23 -13.40 -9.87
C THR A 75 11.60 -13.74 -8.44
N LEU A 76 10.63 -13.59 -7.53
CA LEU A 76 10.72 -14.01 -6.15
C LEU A 76 10.03 -15.37 -6.02
N GLU A 77 10.81 -16.43 -5.91
CA GLU A 77 10.31 -17.80 -5.82
C GLU A 77 9.96 -18.20 -4.38
N ARG A 78 9.05 -19.18 -4.22
CA ARG A 78 8.67 -19.78 -2.92
C ARG A 78 8.16 -18.72 -1.93
N ARG A 79 7.17 -17.96 -2.36
CA ARG A 79 6.54 -16.89 -1.59
C ARG A 79 5.19 -17.34 -1.02
N GLN A 80 4.80 -16.79 0.12
CA GLN A 80 3.48 -17.02 0.71
C GLN A 80 2.60 -15.79 0.45
N ALA A 81 2.27 -15.53 -0.81
CA ALA A 81 1.43 -14.40 -1.19
C ALA A 81 0.30 -14.81 -2.15
N ASN A 82 -0.89 -14.27 -1.93
CA ASN A 82 -2.05 -14.36 -2.82
C ASN A 82 -2.57 -12.98 -3.25
N HIS A 83 -2.14 -11.90 -2.59
CA HIS A 83 -2.52 -10.53 -2.93
C HIS A 83 -1.30 -9.62 -3.10
N LEU A 84 -1.46 -8.64 -4.00
CA LEU A 84 -0.46 -7.62 -4.32
C LEU A 84 -1.04 -6.25 -3.96
N PHE A 85 -0.38 -5.53 -3.07
CA PHE A 85 -0.80 -4.20 -2.65
C PHE A 85 0.31 -3.20 -2.96
N TRP A 86 0.18 -2.45 -4.06
CA TRP A 86 1.12 -1.39 -4.41
C TRP A 86 0.87 -0.13 -3.58
N SER A 87 1.97 0.54 -3.22
CA SER A 87 1.90 1.88 -2.65
C SER A 87 1.29 2.86 -3.66
N PRO A 88 0.36 3.73 -3.24
CA PRO A 88 -0.18 4.80 -4.09
C PRO A 88 0.90 5.76 -4.61
N ALA A 89 2.04 5.87 -3.92
CA ALA A 89 3.19 6.64 -4.36
C ALA A 89 4.04 5.93 -5.43
N GLY A 90 3.80 4.62 -5.65
CA GLY A 90 4.65 3.73 -6.43
C GLY A 90 5.85 3.23 -5.62
N GLN A 91 6.81 2.62 -6.32
CA GLN A 91 8.06 2.03 -5.81
C GLN A 91 7.88 0.84 -4.85
N PHE A 92 7.07 0.98 -3.80
CA PHE A 92 6.90 -0.05 -2.78
C PHE A 92 5.66 -0.91 -3.03
N ILE A 93 5.76 -2.18 -2.68
CA ILE A 93 4.64 -3.13 -2.75
C ILE A 93 4.67 -4.04 -1.51
N VAL A 94 3.49 -4.41 -1.03
CA VAL A 94 3.31 -5.49 -0.05
C VAL A 94 2.77 -6.71 -0.76
N LEU A 95 3.52 -7.81 -0.67
CA LEU A 95 3.05 -9.14 -1.03
C LEU A 95 2.41 -9.75 0.21
N ALA A 96 1.13 -10.04 0.15
CA ALA A 96 0.39 -10.51 1.31
C ALA A 96 -0.18 -11.91 1.08
N GLY A 97 0.04 -12.80 2.04
CA GLY A 97 -0.62 -14.09 2.16
C GLY A 97 -1.81 -13.99 3.09
N LEU A 98 -2.93 -13.44 2.62
CA LEU A 98 -4.10 -13.21 3.47
C LEU A 98 -4.94 -14.49 3.64
N ARG A 99 -5.76 -14.51 4.69
CA ARG A 99 -6.74 -15.57 4.98
C ARG A 99 -6.09 -16.94 5.17
N ASN A 100 -6.07 -17.78 4.14
CA ASN A 100 -5.59 -19.17 4.20
C ASN A 100 -4.07 -19.31 4.10
N MET A 101 -3.33 -18.20 3.99
CA MET A 101 -1.86 -18.18 3.85
C MET A 101 -1.15 -17.55 5.06
N ASN A 102 -1.71 -17.76 6.26
CA ASN A 102 -1.18 -17.39 7.58
C ASN A 102 -0.90 -15.90 7.84
N GLY A 103 -1.19 -14.99 6.90
CA GLY A 103 -1.05 -13.55 7.12
C GLY A 103 0.39 -13.05 7.01
N VAL A 104 1.23 -13.74 6.23
CA VAL A 104 2.60 -13.28 5.92
C VAL A 104 2.53 -12.01 5.07
N LEU A 105 3.33 -11.02 5.44
CA LEU A 105 3.45 -9.72 4.78
C LEU A 105 4.92 -9.47 4.42
N GLU A 106 5.22 -9.48 3.12
CA GLU A 106 6.54 -9.14 2.60
C GLU A 106 6.52 -7.74 1.98
N PHE A 107 7.34 -6.85 2.53
CA PHE A 107 7.54 -5.50 2.03
C PHE A 107 8.68 -5.51 1.03
N VAL A 108 8.42 -5.06 -0.20
CA VAL A 108 9.38 -5.12 -1.30
C VAL A 108 9.55 -3.73 -1.91
N ASP A 109 10.80 -3.32 -2.11
CA ASP A 109 11.13 -2.20 -2.97
C ASP A 109 11.21 -2.71 -4.42
N ALA A 110 10.29 -2.27 -5.27
CA ALA A 110 10.20 -2.69 -6.66
C ALA A 110 11.18 -1.95 -7.59
N SER A 111 11.99 -1.00 -7.09
CA SER A 111 13.04 -0.37 -7.89
C SER A 111 14.11 -1.38 -8.31
N ASP A 112 14.50 -2.27 -7.39
CA ASP A 112 15.47 -3.35 -7.58
C ASP A 112 14.94 -4.73 -7.13
N VAL A 113 13.66 -4.79 -6.74
CA VAL A 113 12.97 -6.00 -6.28
C VAL A 113 13.72 -6.61 -5.07
N THR A 114 14.00 -5.76 -4.09
CA THR A 114 14.59 -6.14 -2.80
C THR A 114 13.53 -6.30 -1.73
N VAL A 115 13.61 -7.41 -0.99
CA VAL A 115 12.72 -7.64 0.16
C VAL A 115 13.28 -6.85 1.32
N MET A 116 12.53 -5.84 1.76
CA MET A 116 12.92 -4.93 2.85
C MET A 116 12.61 -5.53 4.21
N ALA A 117 11.46 -6.20 4.33
CA ALA A 117 11.03 -6.84 5.56
C ALA A 117 10.10 -8.02 5.24
N ASN A 118 10.20 -9.06 6.08
CA ASN A 118 9.25 -10.15 6.14
C ASN A 118 8.65 -10.16 7.54
N THR A 119 7.34 -9.98 7.61
CA THR A 119 6.59 -9.86 8.86
C THR A 119 5.31 -10.68 8.77
N GLU A 120 4.64 -10.84 9.90
CA GLU A 120 3.41 -11.63 9.96
C GLU A 120 2.36 -10.87 10.78
N HIS A 121 1.14 -10.86 10.27
CA HIS A 121 -0.06 -10.55 11.04
C HIS A 121 -0.98 -11.76 10.92
N PHE A 122 -0.90 -12.64 11.90
CA PHE A 122 -1.63 -13.91 11.89
C PHE A 122 -3.12 -13.69 11.59
N MET A 123 -3.67 -14.48 10.68
CA MET A 123 -5.07 -14.40 10.22
C MET A 123 -5.49 -13.05 9.60
N ALA A 124 -4.54 -12.22 9.14
CA ALA A 124 -4.87 -10.98 8.44
C ALA A 124 -5.84 -11.23 7.28
N THR A 125 -6.93 -10.48 7.28
CA THR A 125 -8.00 -10.55 6.28
C THR A 125 -7.87 -9.45 5.25
N ASP A 126 -7.36 -8.29 5.66
CA ASP A 126 -7.34 -7.06 4.88
C ASP A 126 -5.99 -6.34 5.02
N VAL A 127 -5.54 -5.73 3.94
CA VAL A 127 -4.35 -4.85 3.89
C VAL A 127 -4.69 -3.62 3.07
N GLU A 128 -4.36 -2.44 3.57
CA GLU A 128 -4.64 -1.17 2.89
C GLU A 128 -3.49 -0.16 3.08
N TRP A 129 -3.06 0.43 1.97
CA TRP A 129 -2.09 1.52 1.98
C TRP A 129 -2.75 2.86 2.31
N ASP A 130 -2.04 3.70 3.06
CA ASP A 130 -2.44 5.09 3.21
C ASP A 130 -2.28 5.85 1.87
N PRO A 131 -3.11 6.87 1.58
CA PRO A 131 -3.04 7.62 0.32
C PRO A 131 -1.69 8.30 0.06
N THR A 132 -0.86 8.52 1.08
CA THR A 132 0.50 9.06 0.95
C THR A 132 1.56 8.01 0.64
N GLY A 133 1.25 6.72 0.79
CA GLY A 133 2.17 5.61 0.54
C GLY A 133 3.25 5.41 1.62
N ARG A 134 3.08 6.00 2.81
CA ARG A 134 4.04 5.93 3.92
C ARG A 134 3.68 4.88 4.96
N TYR A 135 2.39 4.58 5.09
CA TYR A 135 1.87 3.62 6.05
C TYR A 135 1.06 2.53 5.36
N VAL A 136 1.12 1.35 5.95
CA VAL A 136 0.29 0.21 5.59
C VAL A 136 -0.50 -0.19 6.83
N VAL A 137 -1.78 -0.49 6.66
CA VAL A 137 -2.57 -1.17 7.69
C VAL A 137 -2.76 -2.61 7.26
N SER A 138 -2.62 -3.54 8.20
CA SER A 138 -3.19 -4.87 8.08
C SER A 138 -4.17 -5.11 9.21
N ALA A 139 -5.24 -5.86 8.96
CA ALA A 139 -6.29 -6.05 9.95
C ALA A 139 -6.90 -7.45 9.92
N VAL A 140 -7.47 -7.84 11.06
CA VAL A 140 -8.25 -9.07 11.25
C VAL A 140 -9.70 -8.68 11.47
N SER A 141 -10.49 -8.73 10.41
CA SER A 141 -11.92 -8.40 10.43
C SER A 141 -12.75 -9.47 11.12
N TRP A 142 -13.73 -9.03 11.92
CA TRP A 142 -14.79 -9.84 12.53
C TRP A 142 -15.58 -10.63 11.49
N TRP A 143 -15.63 -10.16 10.25
CA TRP A 143 -16.30 -10.87 9.17
C TRP A 143 -15.53 -12.11 8.71
N GLY A 144 -14.20 -12.09 8.81
CA GLY A 144 -13.35 -13.24 8.49
C GLY A 144 -13.07 -14.14 9.69
N HIS A 145 -12.67 -13.55 10.82
CA HIS A 145 -12.29 -14.27 12.04
C HIS A 145 -12.98 -13.66 13.26
N LYS A 146 -13.52 -14.53 14.14
CA LYS A 146 -14.29 -14.11 15.33
C LYS A 146 -13.45 -13.86 16.58
N VAL A 147 -12.12 -13.97 16.46
CA VAL A 147 -11.17 -13.83 17.57
C VAL A 147 -10.01 -12.95 17.12
N ASP A 148 -9.31 -12.38 18.09
CA ASP A 148 -8.10 -11.56 17.90
C ASP A 148 -8.26 -10.42 16.88
N ASN A 149 -9.45 -9.82 16.85
CA ASN A 149 -9.73 -8.70 15.95
C ASN A 149 -8.90 -7.48 16.35
N ALA A 150 -8.09 -7.03 15.41
CA ALA A 150 -7.18 -5.92 15.60
C ALA A 150 -6.83 -5.31 14.23
N TYR A 151 -6.35 -4.07 14.27
CA TYR A 151 -5.63 -3.48 13.14
C TYR A 151 -4.24 -3.07 13.59
N TRP A 152 -3.27 -3.33 12.72
CA TRP A 152 -1.87 -3.04 12.94
C TRP A 152 -1.42 -2.03 11.88
N ILE A 153 -0.68 -1.02 12.32
CA ILE A 153 -0.12 0.01 11.42
C ILE A 153 1.37 -0.26 11.28
N TRP A 154 1.83 -0.30 10.05
CA TRP A 154 3.22 -0.51 9.65
C TRP A 154 3.74 0.72 8.92
N SER A 155 5.04 0.95 8.98
CA SER A 155 5.71 1.81 8.02
C SER A 155 5.79 1.10 6.66
N PHE A 156 6.01 1.86 5.59
CA PHE A 156 6.28 1.33 4.25
C PHE A 156 7.50 0.37 4.20
N GLN A 157 8.37 0.40 5.22
CA GLN A 157 9.54 -0.48 5.34
C GLN A 157 9.23 -1.78 6.09
N GLY A 158 7.98 -1.99 6.54
CA GLY A 158 7.58 -3.15 7.33
C GLY A 158 7.85 -3.04 8.83
N ARG A 159 8.19 -1.84 9.35
CA ARG A 159 8.31 -1.64 10.80
C ARG A 159 6.93 -1.46 11.41
N LEU A 160 6.58 -2.31 12.38
CA LEU A 160 5.36 -2.15 13.17
C LEU A 160 5.40 -0.84 13.98
N LEU A 161 4.34 -0.03 13.87
CA LEU A 161 4.21 1.26 14.57
C LEU A 161 3.13 1.22 15.65
N LEU A 162 2.02 0.52 15.38
CA LEU A 162 0.90 0.42 16.31
C LEU A 162 0.22 -0.94 16.18
N LYS A 163 -0.21 -1.49 17.31
CA LYS A 163 -1.17 -2.59 17.40
C LYS A 163 -2.36 -2.10 18.20
N GLN A 164 -3.53 -2.09 17.59
CA GLN A 164 -4.75 -1.74 18.30
C GLN A 164 -5.73 -2.91 18.25
N PRO A 165 -5.91 -3.65 19.36
CA PRO A 165 -7.00 -4.60 19.48
C PRO A 165 -8.33 -3.84 19.52
N GLN A 166 -9.33 -4.37 18.83
CA GLN A 166 -10.66 -3.78 18.78
C GLN A 166 -11.70 -4.89 18.64
N GLU A 167 -12.52 -5.06 19.68
CA GLU A 167 -13.58 -6.08 19.67
C GLU A 167 -14.57 -5.82 18.54
N ARG A 168 -14.95 -6.89 17.82
CA ARG A 168 -15.86 -6.85 16.67
C ARG A 168 -15.44 -5.83 15.59
N PHE A 169 -14.14 -5.62 15.43
CA PHE A 169 -13.62 -4.75 14.37
C PHE A 169 -14.04 -5.27 12.99
N CYS A 170 -14.69 -4.43 12.20
CA CYS A 170 -15.21 -4.82 10.89
C CYS A 170 -14.28 -4.41 9.74
N GLN A 171 -13.88 -3.14 9.72
CA GLN A 171 -13.10 -2.57 8.63
C GLN A 171 -12.37 -1.31 9.09
N LEU A 172 -11.22 -1.06 8.48
CA LEU A 172 -10.51 0.22 8.51
C LEU A 172 -10.35 0.67 7.06
N GLN A 173 -10.60 1.96 6.81
CA GLN A 173 -10.30 2.61 5.53
C GLN A 173 -9.58 3.91 5.79
N TRP A 174 -8.61 4.23 4.95
CA TRP A 174 -7.98 5.54 4.99
C TRP A 174 -8.89 6.58 4.37
N ARG A 175 -8.98 7.78 4.97
CA ARG A 175 -9.70 8.88 4.33
C ARG A 175 -8.96 9.31 3.06
N PRO A 176 -9.63 9.36 1.89
CA PRO A 176 -9.02 9.86 0.66
C PRO A 176 -8.49 11.29 0.86
N ARG A 177 -7.31 11.58 0.30
CA ARG A 177 -6.77 12.94 0.29
C ARG A 177 -7.36 13.71 -0.90
N PRO A 178 -7.92 14.91 -0.69
CA PRO A 178 -8.35 15.75 -1.79
C PRO A 178 -7.15 16.14 -2.68
N GLN A 179 -7.44 16.51 -3.93
CA GLN A 179 -6.41 16.96 -4.86
C GLN A 179 -5.64 18.15 -4.27
N CYS A 180 -4.34 18.18 -4.55
CA CYS A 180 -3.48 19.26 -4.07
C CYS A 180 -3.94 20.60 -4.66
N LEU A 181 -4.12 21.60 -3.80
CA LEU A 181 -4.48 22.97 -4.22
C LEU A 181 -3.31 23.74 -4.83
N LEU A 182 -2.09 23.21 -4.72
CA LEU A 182 -0.88 23.84 -5.24
C LEU A 182 -0.78 23.63 -6.75
N SER A 183 -0.33 24.66 -7.44
CA SER A 183 0.04 24.61 -8.85
C SER A 183 1.25 23.69 -9.07
N ALA A 184 1.43 23.24 -10.31
CA ALA A 184 2.57 22.39 -10.68
C ALA A 184 3.94 23.09 -10.45
N GLU A 185 3.99 24.42 -10.54
CA GLU A 185 5.20 25.21 -10.31
C GLU A 185 5.56 25.28 -8.83
N GLU A 186 4.58 25.54 -7.97
CA GLU A 186 4.75 25.51 -6.51
C GLU A 186 5.17 24.12 -6.05
N LEU A 187 4.60 23.06 -6.63
CA LEU A 187 4.97 21.69 -6.30
C LEU A 187 6.43 21.38 -6.68
N LYS A 188 6.91 21.91 -7.81
CA LYS A 188 8.32 21.81 -8.21
C LYS A 188 9.23 22.62 -7.27
N GLY A 189 8.82 23.82 -6.88
CA GLY A 189 9.53 24.65 -5.91
C GLY A 189 9.65 23.97 -4.55
N LEU A 190 8.56 23.37 -4.07
CA LEU A 190 8.54 22.60 -2.83
C LEU A 190 9.51 21.42 -2.89
N LYS A 191 9.49 20.64 -3.97
CA LYS A 191 10.41 19.51 -4.17
C LYS A 191 11.88 19.94 -4.16
N LYS A 192 12.22 21.09 -4.75
CA LYS A 192 13.59 21.63 -4.70
C LYS A 192 14.01 22.07 -3.30
N ASN A 193 13.09 22.67 -2.55
CA ASN A 193 13.34 23.19 -1.21
C ASN A 193 13.06 22.18 -0.09
N MET A 194 12.85 20.90 -0.42
CA MET A 194 12.40 19.88 0.53
C MET A 194 13.34 19.75 1.74
N LYS A 195 14.67 19.83 1.52
CA LYS A 195 15.67 19.74 2.60
C LYS A 195 15.46 20.79 3.70
N LYS A 196 15.18 22.03 3.30
CA LYS A 196 14.91 23.14 4.24
C LYS A 196 13.68 22.84 5.09
N TYR A 197 12.62 22.31 4.49
CA TYR A 197 11.40 21.95 5.20
C TYR A 197 11.62 20.73 6.10
N THR A 198 12.39 19.73 5.66
CA THR A 198 12.75 18.56 6.47
C THR A 198 13.40 18.99 7.78
N GLU A 199 14.43 19.85 7.74
CA GLU A 199 15.11 20.36 8.93
C GLU A 199 14.14 21.09 9.88
N GLN A 200 13.24 21.90 9.32
CA GLN A 200 12.21 22.58 10.09
C GLN A 200 11.27 21.58 10.78
N PHE A 201 10.75 20.59 10.06
CA PHE A 201 9.85 19.57 10.62
C PHE A 201 10.55 18.72 11.68
N GLU A 202 11.78 18.29 11.45
CA GLU A 202 12.56 17.53 12.43
C GLU A 202 12.81 18.33 13.71
N SER A 203 13.10 19.63 13.60
CA SER A 203 13.27 20.49 14.78
C SER A 203 11.98 20.63 15.59
N VAL A 204 10.84 20.82 14.90
CA VAL A 204 9.51 20.93 15.53
C VAL A 204 9.09 19.61 16.16
N ASP A 205 9.30 18.48 15.49
CA ASP A 205 8.95 17.15 16.02
C ASP A 205 9.79 16.80 17.24
N ARG A 206 11.09 17.13 17.23
CA ARG A 206 11.98 16.96 18.39
C ARG A 206 11.51 17.79 19.59
N LEU A 207 11.15 19.05 19.38
CA LEU A 207 10.60 19.94 20.42
C LEU A 207 9.27 19.39 20.98
N ARG A 208 8.41 18.83 20.12
CA ARG A 208 7.16 18.20 20.57
C ARG A 208 7.40 16.96 21.42
N GLN A 209 8.34 16.10 21.02
CA GLN A 209 8.69 14.91 21.79
C GLN A 209 9.27 15.24 23.17
N SER A 210 10.14 16.25 23.26
CA SER A 210 10.67 16.72 24.55
C SER A 210 9.57 17.31 25.44
N ASN A 211 8.62 18.04 24.85
CA ASN A 211 7.52 18.61 25.62
C ASN A 211 6.58 17.52 26.15
N VAL A 212 6.20 16.55 25.31
CA VAL A 212 5.35 15.41 25.74
C VAL A 212 6.01 14.65 26.87
N SER A 213 7.29 14.27 26.73
CA SER A 213 8.01 13.54 27.79
C SER A 213 8.12 14.33 29.10
N SER A 214 8.31 15.66 29.04
CA SER A 214 8.33 16.48 30.25
C SER A 214 6.97 16.62 30.93
N VAL A 215 5.86 16.55 30.19
CA VAL A 215 4.50 16.56 30.74
C VAL A 215 4.18 15.22 31.40
N THR A 216 4.49 14.09 30.75
CA THR A 216 4.29 12.77 31.36
C THR A 216 5.11 12.61 32.64
N ASN A 217 6.36 13.07 32.66
CA ASN A 217 7.19 13.00 33.87
C ASN A 217 6.63 13.85 35.02
N ARG A 218 5.98 14.99 34.74
CA ARG A 218 5.34 15.84 35.76
C ARG A 218 4.05 15.26 36.31
N GLU A 219 3.30 14.54 35.49
CA GLU A 219 2.09 13.81 35.91
C GLU A 219 2.45 12.58 36.77
N GLU A 220 3.57 11.92 36.48
CA GLU A 220 4.12 10.84 37.31
C GLU A 220 4.70 11.33 38.65
N GLU A 221 5.28 12.54 38.68
CA GLU A 221 5.79 13.15 39.92
C GLU A 221 4.69 13.75 40.82
N ASN A 222 3.45 13.90 40.33
CA ASN A 222 2.33 14.40 41.14
C ASN A 222 0.99 13.71 40.82
N PRO A 223 0.80 12.44 41.24
CA PRO A 223 -0.39 11.66 40.89
C PRO A 223 -1.68 12.07 41.64
N HIS A 224 -1.60 12.98 42.62
CA HIS A 224 -2.74 13.46 43.41
C HIS A 224 -2.67 14.98 43.62
N GLY A 225 -3.17 15.72 42.64
CA GLY A 225 -3.52 17.15 42.75
C GLY A 225 -4.96 17.38 42.32
#